data_AF-A0A9D4RVA2-F1
#
_entry.id   AF-A0A9D4RVA2-F1
#
_cell.length_a   1.000
_cell.length_b   1.000
_cell.length_c   1.000
_cell.angle_alpha   90.00
_cell.angle_beta   90.00
_cell.angle_gamma   90.00
#
_symmetry.space_group_name_H-M   'P 1'
#
loop_
_entity.id
_entity.type
_entity.pdbx_description
1 polymer ?
#
loop_
_entity_poly.entity_id
_entity_poly.type
_entity_poly.pdbx_seq_one_letter_code
_entity_poly.pdbx_strand_id
1 'polypeptide(L)' 'MTGDEEMKFCPSGTIVAVECQRSDGTPYYDTMDIVDCNPVTGVTCDNDVNMGQCGDYMIRYQCEQTTFGCKYDYFMVQ' A
#
# COMPACT_ATOMS: atom_id res chain seq x y z
N MET A 1 -3.26 -8.62 -2.67
CA MET A 1 -1.94 -8.31 -3.25
C MET A 1 -1.20 -9.62 -3.52
N THR A 2 -0.60 -9.77 -4.70
CA THR A 2 0.29 -10.91 -5.00
C THR A 2 1.72 -10.62 -4.50
N GLY A 3 2.54 -11.65 -4.28
CA GLY A 3 3.93 -11.46 -3.86
C GLY A 3 4.78 -10.67 -4.86
N ASP A 4 4.47 -10.76 -6.16
CA ASP A 4 5.15 -9.99 -7.20
C ASP A 4 4.81 -8.49 -7.12
N GLU A 5 3.56 -8.15 -6.81
CA GLU A 5 3.15 -6.77 -6.57
C GLU A 5 3.82 -6.21 -5.32
N GLU A 6 3.87 -7.00 -4.24
CA GLU A 6 4.55 -6.64 -3.00
C GLU A 6 6.03 -6.29 -3.22
N MET A 7 6.77 -7.15 -3.95
CA MET A 7 8.18 -6.89 -4.30
C MET A 7 8.36 -5.65 -5.19
N LYS A 8 7.38 -5.33 -6.05
CA LYS A 8 7.44 -4.12 -6.87
C LYS A 8 7.29 -2.85 -6.02
N PHE A 9 6.44 -2.88 -5.00
CA PHE A 9 6.18 -1.72 -4.13
C PHE A 9 7.22 -1.56 -3.02
N CYS A 10 7.80 -2.66 -2.52
CA CYS A 10 8.77 -2.65 -1.42
C CYS A 10 9.89 -3.69 -1.62
N PRO A 11 10.80 -3.50 -2.60
CA PRO A 11 11.76 -4.52 -3.03
C PRO A 11 12.84 -4.91 -2.02
N SER A 12 13.07 -4.10 -0.97
CA SER A 12 14.12 -4.33 0.04
C SER A 12 13.68 -3.89 1.43
N GLY A 13 12.39 -4.04 1.71
CA GLY A 13 11.81 -3.65 2.98
C GLY A 13 10.62 -4.51 3.36
N THR A 14 9.90 -4.07 4.37
CA THR A 14 8.64 -4.65 4.79
C THR A 14 7.56 -3.57 4.75
N ILE A 15 6.39 -3.90 4.24
CA ILE A 15 5.23 -3.01 4.31
C ILE A 15 4.76 -2.99 5.77
N VAL A 16 4.81 -1.81 6.39
CA VAL A 16 4.45 -1.63 7.81
C VAL A 16 3.10 -0.95 8.00
N ALA A 17 2.63 -0.23 6.99
CA ALA A 17 1.34 0.45 7.01
C ALA A 17 0.84 0.72 5.60
N VAL A 18 -0.44 1.06 5.51
CA VAL A 18 -1.10 1.52 4.29
C VAL A 18 -1.96 2.74 4.57
N GLU A 19 -2.16 3.52 3.52
CA GLU A 19 -3.11 4.63 3.51
C GLU A 19 -3.98 4.49 2.26
N CYS A 20 -5.29 4.48 2.47
CA CYS A 20 -6.26 4.43 1.39
C CYS A 20 -7.07 5.72 1.37
N GLN A 21 -7.27 6.27 0.17
CA GLN A 21 -8.06 7.48 -0.06
C GLN A 21 -8.90 7.31 -1.31
N ARG A 22 -10.07 7.95 -1.33
CA ARG A 22 -10.88 8.09 -2.54
C ARG A 22 -10.19 9.05 -3.50
N SER A 23 -10.56 8.99 -4.78
CA SER A 23 -9.94 9.80 -5.84
C SER A 23 -10.10 11.31 -5.67
N ASP A 24 -11.05 11.75 -4.84
CA ASP A 24 -11.23 13.14 -4.43
C ASP A 24 -10.37 13.56 -3.21
N GLY A 25 -9.54 12.66 -2.69
CA GLY A 25 -8.67 12.89 -1.54
C GLY A 25 -9.29 12.60 -0.18
N THR A 26 -10.55 12.14 -0.13
CA THR A 26 -11.19 11.76 1.14
C THR A 26 -10.54 10.49 1.70
N PRO A 27 -10.06 10.47 2.96
CA PRO A 27 -9.56 9.25 3.59
C PRO A 27 -10.64 8.18 3.65
N TYR A 28 -10.29 6.90 3.46
CA TYR A 28 -11.29 5.82 3.36
C TYR A 28 -12.25 5.75 4.57
N TYR A 29 -11.75 6.03 5.78
CA TYR A 29 -12.51 6.01 7.02
C TYR A 29 -13.47 7.20 7.20
N ASP A 30 -13.39 8.21 6.33
CA ASP A 30 -14.28 9.39 6.30
C ASP A 30 -15.24 9.34 5.09
N THR A 31 -15.29 8.20 4.41
CA THR A 31 -16.27 7.93 3.35
C THR A 31 -17.50 7.23 3.92
N MET A 32 -18.54 7.09 3.09
CA MET A 32 -19.72 6.28 3.43
C MET A 32 -19.60 4.83 2.94
N ASP A 33 -18.48 4.48 2.30
CA ASP A 33 -18.28 3.14 1.77
C ASP A 33 -17.68 2.23 2.86
N ILE A 34 -18.12 0.96 2.88
CA ILE A 34 -17.48 -0.12 3.62
C ILE A 34 -16.28 -0.58 2.77
N VAL A 35 -15.08 -0.19 3.23
CA VAL A 35 -13.80 -0.43 2.54
C VAL A 35 -12.84 -1.16 3.48
N ASP A 36 -12.20 -2.23 2.98
CA ASP A 36 -11.06 -2.86 3.64
C ASP A 36 -9.76 -2.22 3.12
N CYS A 37 -9.00 -1.59 4.02
CA CYS A 37 -7.70 -0.99 3.74
C CYS A 37 -6.64 -1.70 4.58
N ASN A 38 -5.87 -2.59 3.94
CA ASN A 38 -5.06 -3.57 4.64
C ASN A 38 -3.67 -3.73 3.98
N PRO A 39 -2.57 -3.81 4.76
CA PRO A 39 -1.22 -4.00 4.23
C PRO A 39 -1.01 -5.28 3.39
N VAL A 40 -1.79 -6.33 3.66
CA VAL A 40 -1.65 -7.65 3.05
C VAL A 40 -2.63 -7.82 1.88
N THR A 41 -3.89 -7.48 2.08
CA THR A 41 -4.92 -7.66 1.05
C THR A 41 -4.99 -6.50 0.06
N GLY A 42 -4.53 -5.31 0.45
CA GLY A 42 -4.57 -4.08 -0.35
C GLY A 42 -5.78 -3.22 0.00
N VAL A 43 -6.35 -2.53 -0.99
CA VAL A 43 -7.65 -1.85 -0.85
C VAL A 43 -8.74 -2.66 -1.55
N THR A 44 -9.81 -2.98 -0.84
CA THR A 44 -10.96 -3.72 -1.39
C THR A 44 -12.25 -2.98 -1.07
N CYS A 45 -13.09 -2.81 -2.09
CA CYS A 45 -14.46 -2.33 -1.95
C CYS A 45 -15.38 -3.23 -2.77
N ASP A 46 -16.42 -3.73 -2.13
CA ASP A 46 -17.43 -4.59 -2.75
C ASP A 46 -18.70 -3.79 -3.05
N ASN A 47 -19.12 -3.78 -4.31
CA ASN A 47 -20.31 -3.07 -4.76
C ASN A 47 -21.59 -3.65 -4.11
N ASP A 48 -21.66 -4.95 -3.85
CA ASP A 48 -22.86 -5.58 -3.31
C ASP A 48 -23.14 -5.11 -1.87
N VAL A 49 -22.08 -4.76 -1.13
CA VAL A 49 -22.15 -4.26 0.25
C VAL A 49 -22.34 -2.73 0.28
N ASN A 50 -21.97 -2.03 -0.78
CA ASN A 50 -22.02 -0.56 -0.91
C ASN A 50 -23.17 -0.06 -1.81
N MET A 51 -24.35 -0.70 -1.70
CA MET A 51 -25.56 -0.29 -2.43
C MET A 51 -25.38 -0.23 -3.97
N GLY A 52 -24.52 -1.09 -4.51
CA GLY A 52 -24.27 -1.24 -5.95
C GLY A 52 -23.14 -0.38 -6.50
N GLN A 53 -22.46 0.44 -5.69
CA GLN A 53 -21.33 1.23 -6.16
C GLN A 53 -20.25 1.43 -5.10
N CYS A 54 -19.01 1.39 -5.54
CA CYS A 54 -17.84 1.81 -4.78
C CYS A 54 -17.31 3.13 -5.31
N GLY A 55 -16.76 3.96 -4.41
CA GLY A 55 -15.85 5.02 -4.83
C GLY A 55 -14.62 4.46 -5.55
N ASP A 56 -13.96 5.33 -6.30
CA ASP A 56 -12.65 5.01 -6.87
C ASP A 56 -11.58 5.28 -5.81
N TYR A 57 -10.83 4.25 -5.42
CA TYR A 57 -9.85 4.30 -4.34
C TYR A 57 -8.42 4.12 -4.84
N MET A 58 -7.52 4.86 -4.19
CA MET A 58 -6.08 4.73 -4.32
C MET A 58 -5.49 4.24 -2.99
N ILE A 59 -4.39 3.49 -3.08
CA ILE A 59 -3.64 2.99 -1.93
C ILE A 59 -2.18 3.42 -2.01
N ARG A 60 -1.61 3.82 -0.88
CA ARG A 60 -0.19 4.09 -0.67
C ARG A 60 0.36 3.14 0.38
N TYR A 61 1.45 2.45 0.07
CA TYR A 61 2.15 1.55 0.99
C TYR A 61 3.31 2.27 1.67
N GLN A 62 3.43 2.11 2.99
CA GLN A 62 4.61 2.52 3.74
C GLN A 62 5.58 1.35 3.82
N CYS A 63 6.74 1.50 3.19
CA CYS A 63 7.82 0.52 3.19
C CYS A 63 8.90 0.94 4.20
N GLU A 64 9.15 0.11 5.20
CA GLU A 64 10.32 0.25 6.08
C GLU A 64 11.47 -0.60 5.52
N GLN A 65 12.60 0.03 5.22
CA GLN A 65 13.76 -0.70 4.74
C GLN A 65 14.34 -1.56 5.86
N THR A 66 14.53 -2.85 5.60
CA THR A 66 15.11 -3.79 6.58
C THR A 66 16.63 -3.66 6.66
N THR A 67 17.24 -2.76 5.89
CA THR A 67 18.67 -2.54 5.85
C THR A 67 19.17 -1.68 7.02
N PHE A 68 19.53 -2.37 8.10
CA PHE A 68 20.72 -2.07 8.91
C PHE A 68 21.99 -2.24 8.06
N GLY A 69 22.07 -1.52 6.94
CA GLY A 69 22.99 -1.82 5.88
C GLY A 69 22.68 -0.99 4.65
N CYS A 70 22.90 0.32 4.75
CA CYS A 70 23.66 0.93 3.67
C CYS A 70 24.81 -0.05 3.40
N LYS A 71 24.80 -0.73 2.26
CA LYS A 71 26.06 -1.18 1.70
C LYS A 71 26.88 0.10 1.66
N TYR A 72 27.87 0.21 2.55
CA TYR A 72 28.98 1.08 2.29
C TYR A 72 29.45 0.64 0.92
N ASP A 73 29.20 1.44 -0.11
CA ASP A 73 29.89 1.32 -1.39
C ASP A 73 31.35 1.67 -1.12
N TYR A 74 32.08 0.76 -0.45
CA TYR A 74 33.51 0.64 -0.62
C TYR A 74 33.72 0.09 -2.03
N PHE A 75 33.55 0.98 -3.01
CA PHE A 75 34.19 0.83 -4.29
C PHE A 75 35.69 1.00 -4.02
N MET A 76 36.38 -0.12 -3.79
CA MET A 76 37.83 -0.17 -3.87
C MET A 76 38.18 0.16 -5.32
N VAL A 77 38.59 1.41 -5.57
CA VAL A 77 39.25 1.75 -6.83
C VAL A 77 40.67 1.21 -6.71
N GLN A 78 40.98 0.18 -7.51
CA GLN A 78 42.35 -0.20 -7.84
C GLN A 78 43.00 0.84 -8.74
#